data_AF-A0A3B8M5X9-F1
#
_entry.id   AF-A0A3B8M5X9-F1
#
_cell.length_a   1.000
_cell.length_b   1.000
_cell.length_c   1.000
_cell.angle_alpha   90.00
_cell.angle_beta   90.00
_cell.angle_gamma   90.00
#
_symmetry.space_group_name_H-M   'P 1'
#
loop_
_entity.id
_entity.type
_entity.pdbx_description
1 polymer ?
#
loop_
_entity_poly.entity_id
_entity_poly.type
_entity_poly.pdbx_seq_one_letter_code
_entity_poly.pdbx_strand_id
1 'polypeptide(L)' 'MIWCSDCERDFDVGLLIEDGSCPACGVWLANPPKGGSVPWHFWVVLTGAVGYLGWRAIQGIIWAVS' A
#
# COMPACT_ATOMS: atom_id res chain seq x y z
N MET A 1 -14.75 -6.11 -3.99
CA MET A 1 -16.21 -6.23 -3.89
C MET A 1 -16.56 -7.23 -2.79
N ILE A 2 -17.39 -6.81 -1.83
CA ILE A 2 -17.92 -7.60 -0.72
C ILE A 2 -19.46 -7.48 -0.69
N TRP A 3 -20.15 -8.59 -0.44
CA TRP A 3 -21.61 -8.66 -0.44
C TRP A 3 -22.21 -8.29 0.93
N CYS A 4 -23.29 -7.49 0.92
CA CYS A 4 -24.08 -7.18 2.11
C CYS A 4 -25.48 -7.79 2.00
N SER A 5 -25.81 -8.72 2.90
CA SER A 5 -27.10 -9.42 2.89
C SER A 5 -28.30 -8.54 3.26
N ASP A 6 -28.13 -7.53 4.11
CA ASP A 6 -29.22 -6.63 4.52
C ASP A 6 -29.61 -5.60 3.45
N CYS A 7 -28.67 -5.26 2.56
CA CYS A 7 -28.89 -4.30 1.47
C CYS A 7 -29.01 -4.96 0.09
N GLU A 8 -28.82 -6.29 0.03
CA GLU A 8 -28.82 -7.11 -1.19
C GLU A 8 -27.99 -6.49 -2.33
N ARG A 9 -26.78 -6.01 -2.00
CA ARG A 9 -25.90 -5.30 -2.94
C ARG A 9 -24.41 -5.45 -2.58
N ASP A 10 -23.56 -5.38 -3.61
CA ASP A 10 -22.10 -5.31 -3.48
C ASP A 10 -21.58 -3.92 -3.11
N PHE A 11 -20.55 -3.90 -2.27
CA PHE A 11 -19.79 -2.70 -1.93
C PHE A 11 -18.30 -2.91 -2.20
N ASP A 12 -17.61 -1.84 -2.58
CA ASP A 12 -16.14 -1.86 -2.64
C ASP A 12 -15.54 -1.73 -1.24
N VAL A 13 -14.43 -2.44 -1.02
CA VAL A 13 -13.75 -2.46 0.29
C VAL A 13 -13.24 -1.05 0.67
N GLY A 14 -12.94 -0.21 -0.32
CA GLY A 14 -12.56 1.19 -0.11
C GLY A 14 -13.72 2.14 0.19
N LEU A 15 -14.98 1.67 0.11
CA LEU A 15 -16.19 2.44 0.44
C LEU A 15 -16.78 2.06 1.81
N LEU A 16 -16.18 1.09 2.51
CA LEU A 16 -16.58 0.73 3.86
C LEU A 16 -16.15 1.82 4.84
N ILE A 17 -16.85 1.90 5.97
CA ILE A 17 -16.45 2.76 7.09
C ILE A 17 -15.12 2.22 7.66
N GLU A 18 -14.36 3.05 8.37
CA GLU A 18 -13.04 2.71 8.92
C GLU A 18 -13.04 1.48 9.85
N ASP A 19 -14.18 1.12 10.43
CA ASP A 19 -14.40 -0.08 11.25
C ASP A 19 -14.72 -1.33 10.42
N GLY A 20 -14.86 -1.19 9.09
CA GLY A 20 -15.22 -2.23 8.15
C GLY A 20 -16.73 -2.49 8.02
N SER A 21 -17.55 -1.58 8.53
CA SER A 21 -19.01 -1.67 8.47
C SER A 21 -19.59 -1.06 7.18
N CYS A 22 -20.78 -1.54 6.81
CA CYS A 22 -21.56 -1.03 5.68
C CYS A 22 -22.09 0.39 5.98
N PRO A 23 -21.90 1.39 5.09
CA PRO A 23 -22.38 2.76 5.33
C PRO A 23 -23.90 2.93 5.29
N ALA A 24 -24.64 1.95 4.76
CA ALA A 24 -26.09 2.02 4.63
C ALA A 24 -26.82 1.41 5.85
N CYS A 25 -26.44 0.19 6.26
CA CYS A 25 -27.12 -0.54 7.33
C CYS A 25 -26.27 -0.68 8.62
N GLY A 26 -24.99 -0.34 8.58
CA GLY A 26 -24.09 -0.46 9.73
C GLY A 26 -23.68 -1.89 10.08
N VAL A 27 -24.02 -2.89 9.27
CA VAL A 27 -23.60 -4.27 9.51
C VAL A 27 -22.09 -4.41 9.27
N TRP A 28 -21.43 -5.16 10.14
CA TRP A 28 -20.02 -5.46 9.98
C TRP A 28 -19.82 -6.48 8.85
N LEU A 29 -19.02 -6.13 7.84
CA LEU A 29 -18.79 -6.97 6.66
C LEU A 29 -17.40 -7.61 6.65
N ALA A 30 -16.37 -6.87 7.08
CA ALA A 30 -15.00 -7.37 7.13
C ALA A 30 -14.18 -6.55 8.11
N ASN A 31 -13.02 -7.08 8.52
CA ASN A 31 -12.04 -6.27 9.23
C ASN A 31 -11.43 -5.25 8.25
N PRO A 32 -11.28 -3.98 8.66
CA PRO A 32 -10.54 -3.01 7.87
C PRO A 32 -9.10 -3.53 7.67
N PRO A 33 -8.49 -3.27 6.50
CA PRO A 33 -7.09 -3.62 6.31
C PRO A 33 -6.27 -2.96 7.42
N LYS A 34 -5.67 -3.78 8.30
CA LYS A 34 -4.85 -3.30 9.40
C LYS A 34 -3.82 -2.32 8.85
N GLY A 35 -3.77 -1.13 9.46
CA GLY A 35 -3.07 0.06 8.99
C GLY A 35 -1.78 -0.24 8.24
N GLY A 36 -1.63 0.44 7.10
CA GLY A 36 -0.62 0.19 6.08
C GLY A 36 0.80 0.23 6.60
N SER A 37 1.28 -0.89 7.14
CA SER A 37 2.70 -1.13 7.27
C SER A 37 3.26 -1.27 5.86
N VAL A 38 4.21 -0.42 5.52
CA VAL A 38 4.95 -0.50 4.25
C VAL A 38 5.47 -1.93 4.09
N PRO A 39 5.14 -2.66 2.99
CA PRO A 39 5.55 -4.04 2.81
C PRO A 39 7.08 -4.17 2.91
N TRP A 40 7.58 -5.24 3.55
CA TRP A 40 9.03 -5.41 3.75
C TRP A 40 9.83 -5.39 2.43
N HIS A 41 9.24 -5.91 1.34
CA HIS A 41 9.83 -5.89 0.00
C HIS A 41 10.13 -4.47 -0.49
N PHE A 42 9.34 -3.47 -0.09
CA PHE A 42 9.59 -2.07 -0.45
C PHE A 42 10.95 -1.60 0.08
N TRP A 43 11.28 -1.95 1.32
CA TRP A 43 12.57 -1.61 1.93
C TRP A 43 13.76 -2.27 1.24
N VAL A 44 13.59 -3.50 0.76
CA VAL A 44 14.61 -4.20 -0.02
C VAL A 44 14.91 -3.45 -1.31
N VAL A 45 13.87 -3.09 -2.06
CA VAL A 45 14.01 -2.36 -3.33
C VAL A 45 14.62 -0.98 -3.09
N LEU A 46 14.16 -0.25 -2.06
CA LEU A 46 14.70 1.07 -1.70
C LEU A 46 16.20 1.01 -1.40
N THR A 47 16.62 0.02 -0.61
CA THR A 47 18.03 -0.18 -0.25
C THR A 47 18.90 -0.48 -1.48
N GLY A 48 18.43 -1.37 -2.35
CA GLY A 48 19.12 -1.68 -3.61
C GLY A 48 19.22 -0.46 -4.53
N ALA A 49 18.15 0.32 -4.65
CA ALA A 49 18.11 1.53 -5.45
C ALA A 49 19.10 2.59 -4.94
N VAL A 50 19.11 2.87 -3.64
CA VAL A 50 20.04 3.83 -3.02
C VAL A 50 21.49 3.37 -3.20
N GLY A 51 21.79 2.09 -2.98
CA GLY A 51 23.12 1.54 -3.18
C GLY A 51 23.60 1.67 -4.63
N TYR A 52 22.76 1.30 -5.60
CA TYR A 52 23.11 1.36 -7.02
C TYR A 52 23.28 2.80 -7.52
N LEU A 53 22.32 3.69 -7.20
CA LEU A 53 22.38 5.08 -7.63
C LEU A 53 23.53 5.83 -6.95
N GLY A 54 23.79 5.56 -5.67
CA GLY A 54 24.95 6.09 -4.97
C GLY A 54 26.27 5.68 -5.63
N TRP A 55 26.42 4.39 -5.94
CA TRP A 55 27.60 3.89 -6.68
C TRP A 55 27.75 4.54 -8.05
N ARG A 56 26.66 4.62 -8.83
CA ARG A 56 26.66 5.23 -10.16
C ARG A 56 26.97 6.73 -10.12
N ALA A 57 26.51 7.44 -9.10
CA ALA A 57 26.86 8.84 -8.88
C ALA A 57 28.36 9.01 -8.62
N ILE A 58 28.95 8.18 -7.74
CA ILE A 58 30.40 8.20 -7.47
C ILE A 58 31.19 7.89 -8.74
N GLN A 59 30.82 6.83 -9.45
CA GLN A 59 31.46 6.44 -10.70
C GLN A 59 31.41 7.56 -11.75
N GLY A 60 30.25 8.22 -11.90
CA GLY A 60 30.09 9.35 -12.80
C GLY A 60 30.94 10.56 -12.40
N ILE A 61 31.03 10.87 -11.11
CA ILE A 61 31.88 11.97 -10.60
C ILE A 61 33.36 11.68 -10.89
N ILE A 62 33.82 10.46 -10.67
CA ILE A 62 35.21 10.06 -10.97
C ILE A 62 35.53 10.27 -12.45
N TRP A 63 34.63 9.83 -13.35
CA TRP A 63 34.79 10.04 -14.79
C TRP A 63 34.72 11.50 -15.22
N ALA A 64 33.96 12.34 -14.53
CA ALA A 64 33.87 13.76 -14.85
C ALA A 64 35.13 14.55 -14.46
N VAL A 65 35.88 14.05 -13.47
CA VAL A 65 37.06 14.72 -12.91
C VAL A 65 38.38 14.15 -13.45
N SER A 66 38.37 12.92 -13.99
CA SER A 66 39.55 12.24 -14.54
C SER A 66 39.61 12.36 -16.07
#